data_AF-A0A532EX80-F1
#
_entry.id   AF-A0A532EX80-F1
#
_cell.length_a   1.000
_cell.length_b   1.000
_cell.length_c   1.000
_cell.angle_alpha   90.00
_cell.angle_beta   90.00
_cell.angle_gamma   90.00
#
_symmetry.space_group_name_H-M   'P 1'
#
loop_
_entity.id
_entity.type
_entity.pdbx_description
1 polymer ?
#
loop_
_entity_poly.entity_id
_entity_poly.type
_entity_poly.pdbx_seq_one_letter_code
_entity_poly.pdbx_strand_id
1 'polypeptide(L)'
;MAIERHPTGFPQQLTIRWAILLFLLIIAGGLSGCEKVTSVLHRTPLPDLGPRLANSVKLTFDPSFTNLTMQYIDGCNSPHALNVGEEIESLMIDAASKNFRAVTVDDGPPAQILSDKEIIVTLQRSGLKLWADHVYDRVPADMTIEALVTLKDGGGRELGRQNVSIEHNQRLILEPTPRRCDYGNMREFVHDAGIALSTQVMRAIRTQLAATDGSGPAPVAAAPLRPVPPATATPAQGTPSALMFKATVLDENSNLVFEGGERIRVRVDLMNRGEQELQGITAVLTGTASLLAQFPTTTLSIGRLQAGQSRSMEFAATIPQSLQPEKAEIYVAVSDSGTHTQPPPQTLALAIQPTGITVDDVDDLPATVTEFRQPHTYLISIGIGSYRSRQVPSRKFASSDAQSVAHYFQTLGGVPASNILLLQDRKAIRSDIDEALLDWMPSRIHKDAVVIIYFAGLASVSLTGETFLVPYDGTDTTASRAYPIKDFEAALSRLHARQTVFLFDGAVSRMEPDSRAKTALGTLPQWNPTGSSTLHVIGTSGIGQGLEDDQHRHGLFTYYLLRALRGEADTNRNGDVTLGEAVTYLSQKVRWASKTYRNQEQRPLVAPTISPTDPSAALILTKQAAIQGTEAH
;
A
#
# COMPACT_ATOMS: atom_id res chain seq x y z
N MET A 1 -54.25 64.43 32.32
CA MET A 1 -54.61 63.72 33.57
C MET A 1 -53.58 62.62 33.78
N ALA A 2 -53.21 62.28 35.01
CA ALA A 2 -52.04 61.45 35.31
C ALA A 2 -52.38 60.28 36.23
N ILE A 3 -51.47 59.27 36.30
CA ILE A 3 -51.30 58.32 37.43
C ILE A 3 -52.46 57.29 37.58
N GLU A 4 -52.28 55.98 37.75
CA GLU A 4 -51.11 55.07 37.91
C GLU A 4 -51.51 53.68 37.28
N ARG A 5 -50.91 52.49 37.46
CA ARG A 5 -49.87 51.94 38.37
C ARG A 5 -49.09 50.76 37.73
N HIS A 6 -47.99 50.37 38.37
CA HIS A 6 -47.23 49.10 38.22
C HIS A 6 -47.60 48.13 39.41
N PRO A 7 -46.95 46.97 39.69
CA PRO A 7 -45.74 46.36 39.13
C PRO A 7 -45.76 44.84 38.80
N THR A 8 -44.59 44.39 38.33
CA THR A 8 -44.04 43.05 38.01
C THR A 8 -44.09 41.95 39.08
N GLY A 9 -43.84 40.67 38.72
CA GLY A 9 -43.17 39.76 39.68
C GLY A 9 -43.01 38.22 39.50
N PHE A 10 -42.51 37.66 38.38
CA PHE A 10 -41.86 36.31 38.30
C PHE A 10 -42.71 35.05 38.67
N PRO A 11 -42.24 33.78 38.47
CA PRO A 11 -40.95 33.32 37.94
C PRO A 11 -40.99 32.45 36.67
N GLN A 12 -39.98 32.60 35.80
CA GLN A 12 -39.81 31.82 34.55
C GLN A 12 -38.58 30.89 34.57
N GLN A 13 -38.12 30.45 35.75
CA GLN A 13 -36.88 29.67 35.91
C GLN A 13 -37.03 28.15 36.12
N LEU A 14 -38.24 27.64 36.38
CA LEU A 14 -38.42 26.23 36.75
C LEU A 14 -38.27 25.23 35.57
N THR A 15 -38.54 25.67 34.34
CA THR A 15 -38.52 24.81 33.13
C THR A 15 -37.10 24.50 32.64
N ILE A 16 -36.16 25.44 32.80
CA ILE A 16 -34.80 25.32 32.26
C ILE A 16 -34.00 24.22 32.98
N ARG A 17 -34.16 24.07 34.29
CA ARG A 17 -33.44 23.03 35.06
C ARG A 17 -33.82 21.61 34.65
N TRP A 18 -35.09 21.34 34.35
CA TRP A 18 -35.55 20.03 33.88
C TRP A 18 -35.09 19.74 32.45
N ALA A 19 -35.09 20.73 31.56
CA ALA A 19 -34.55 20.60 30.21
C ALA A 19 -33.05 20.26 30.24
N ILE A 20 -32.26 20.93 31.08
CA ILE A 20 -30.82 20.67 31.22
C ILE A 20 -30.55 19.27 31.80
N LEU A 21 -31.33 18.82 32.80
CA LEU A 21 -31.21 17.47 33.36
C LEU A 21 -31.53 16.37 32.33
N LEU A 22 -32.56 16.57 31.51
CA LEU A 22 -32.90 15.63 30.43
C LEU A 22 -31.81 15.59 29.35
N PHE A 23 -31.25 16.75 28.99
CA PHE A 23 -30.18 16.86 27.99
C PHE A 23 -28.87 16.23 28.49
N LEU A 24 -28.53 16.39 29.78
CA LEU A 24 -27.38 15.73 30.40
C LEU A 24 -27.55 14.21 30.50
N LEU A 25 -28.77 13.71 30.74
CA LEU A 25 -29.06 12.26 30.71
C LEU A 25 -28.92 11.66 29.31
N ILE A 26 -29.34 12.39 28.26
CA ILE A 26 -29.14 11.98 26.86
C ILE A 26 -27.65 11.97 26.48
N ILE A 27 -26.87 12.96 26.94
CA ILE A 27 -25.41 12.98 26.74
C ILE A 27 -24.74 11.83 27.50
N ALA A 28 -25.13 11.55 28.74
CA ALA A 28 -24.58 10.45 29.53
C ALA A 28 -24.91 9.06 28.93
N GLY A 29 -26.08 8.90 28.30
CA GLY A 29 -26.48 7.65 27.63
C GLY A 29 -25.88 7.45 26.23
N GLY A 30 -25.41 8.52 25.56
CA GLY A 30 -24.92 8.43 24.18
C GLY A 30 -23.42 8.10 24.03
N LEU A 31 -22.62 8.23 25.09
CA LEU A 31 -21.15 8.22 24.99
C LEU A 31 -20.49 6.84 24.87
N SER A 32 -21.24 5.74 24.99
CA SER A 32 -20.74 4.38 24.76
C SER A 32 -20.92 3.86 23.33
N GLY A 33 -21.60 4.60 22.44
CA GLY A 33 -21.95 4.13 21.09
C GLY A 33 -21.09 4.67 19.94
N CYS A 34 -20.37 5.77 20.12
CA CYS A 34 -19.87 6.57 18.99
C CYS A 34 -18.51 6.16 18.39
N GLU A 35 -17.69 5.35 19.06
CA GLU A 35 -16.38 4.94 18.50
C GLU A 35 -16.47 3.90 17.37
N LYS A 36 -17.53 3.09 17.30
CA LYS A 36 -17.62 2.03 16.25
C LYS A 36 -17.94 2.58 14.85
N VAL A 37 -18.50 3.79 14.72
CA VAL A 37 -19.05 4.32 13.46
C VAL A 37 -17.99 4.94 12.53
N THR A 38 -16.82 5.34 13.03
CA THR A 38 -15.81 6.06 12.25
C THR A 38 -14.74 5.18 11.57
N SER A 39 -14.71 3.86 11.83
CA SER A 39 -13.69 2.95 11.29
C SER A 39 -14.08 2.21 9.99
N VAL A 40 -15.30 2.40 9.49
CA VAL A 40 -15.87 1.62 8.37
C VAL A 40 -15.20 1.91 7.01
N LEU A 41 -14.47 3.03 6.87
CA LEU A 41 -14.04 3.55 5.57
C LEU A 41 -12.71 3.01 5.01
N HIS A 42 -11.92 2.23 5.76
CA HIS A 42 -10.60 1.72 5.32
C HIS A 42 -10.38 0.20 5.60
N ARG A 43 -11.42 -0.52 6.00
CA ARG A 43 -11.34 -1.98 6.22
C ARG A 43 -11.37 -2.74 4.90
N THR A 44 -10.47 -3.70 4.72
CA THR A 44 -10.45 -4.62 3.57
C THR A 44 -11.82 -5.29 3.39
N PRO A 45 -12.42 -5.32 2.19
CA PRO A 45 -13.70 -5.97 2.01
C PRO A 45 -13.53 -7.50 1.92
N LEU A 46 -14.33 -8.25 2.70
CA LEU A 46 -14.50 -9.70 2.51
C LEU A 46 -14.80 -10.00 1.03
N PRO A 47 -14.02 -10.86 0.35
CA PRO A 47 -14.10 -11.08 -1.08
C PRO A 47 -15.39 -11.79 -1.48
N ASP A 48 -15.85 -11.53 -2.71
CA ASP A 48 -16.90 -12.32 -3.32
C ASP A 48 -16.39 -13.75 -3.61
N LEU A 49 -17.17 -14.76 -3.25
CA LEU A 49 -16.91 -16.17 -3.48
C LEU A 49 -17.97 -16.81 -4.40
N GLY A 50 -18.66 -15.97 -5.18
CA GLY A 50 -19.73 -16.37 -6.08
C GLY A 50 -21.09 -16.42 -5.39
N PRO A 51 -22.13 -16.90 -6.10
CA PRO A 51 -23.51 -16.86 -5.62
C PRO A 51 -23.69 -17.55 -4.27
N ARG A 52 -24.68 -17.07 -3.51
CA ARG A 52 -25.11 -17.67 -2.24
C ARG A 52 -25.56 -19.10 -2.45
N LEU A 53 -25.09 -19.98 -1.57
CA LEU A 53 -25.58 -21.35 -1.45
C LEU A 53 -27.03 -21.34 -0.96
N ALA A 54 -27.83 -22.31 -1.41
CA ALA A 54 -29.24 -22.42 -1.05
C ALA A 54 -29.49 -22.84 0.42
N ASN A 55 -28.47 -23.39 1.08
CA ASN A 55 -28.54 -23.91 2.44
C ASN A 55 -28.72 -22.79 3.49
N SER A 56 -29.49 -23.08 4.53
CA SER A 56 -29.54 -22.29 5.76
C SER A 56 -28.60 -22.91 6.79
N VAL A 57 -27.75 -22.13 7.45
CA VAL A 57 -26.69 -22.66 8.33
C VAL A 57 -26.75 -22.10 9.74
N LYS A 58 -26.53 -22.97 10.74
CA LYS A 58 -26.14 -22.58 12.10
C LYS A 58 -24.62 -22.48 12.16
N LEU A 59 -24.09 -21.40 12.72
CA LEU A 59 -22.67 -21.15 12.89
C LEU A 59 -22.38 -21.08 14.39
N THR A 60 -21.54 -22.01 14.85
CA THR A 60 -21.21 -22.20 16.27
C THR A 60 -19.71 -22.12 16.43
N PHE A 61 -19.26 -21.22 17.30
CA PHE A 61 -17.85 -21.06 17.62
C PHE A 61 -17.58 -21.72 18.98
N ASP A 62 -16.52 -22.51 19.06
CA ASP A 62 -16.05 -23.05 20.33
C ASP A 62 -15.48 -21.91 21.21
N PRO A 63 -15.67 -21.94 22.55
CA PRO A 63 -15.09 -20.92 23.44
C PRO A 63 -13.57 -20.75 23.34
N SER A 64 -12.83 -21.78 22.87
CA SER A 64 -11.40 -21.67 22.55
C SER A 64 -11.09 -20.74 21.37
N PHE A 65 -12.04 -20.55 20.46
CA PHE A 65 -11.94 -19.66 19.30
C PHE A 65 -12.41 -18.24 19.64
N THR A 66 -13.58 -18.08 20.27
CA THR A 66 -14.15 -16.75 20.57
C THR A 66 -13.33 -15.98 21.60
N ASN A 67 -12.81 -16.67 22.63
CA ASN A 67 -11.95 -16.08 23.66
C ASN A 67 -10.46 -16.05 23.26
N LEU A 68 -10.11 -16.24 21.98
CA LEU A 68 -8.73 -16.21 21.52
C LEU A 68 -8.12 -14.81 21.72
N THR A 69 -7.24 -14.71 22.70
CA THR A 69 -6.36 -13.56 22.91
C THR A 69 -4.91 -13.94 22.62
N MET A 70 -4.20 -13.07 21.91
CA MET A 70 -2.76 -13.24 21.64
C MET A 70 -1.97 -12.24 22.48
N GLN A 71 -0.93 -12.71 23.18
CA GLN A 71 -0.06 -11.82 23.96
C GLN A 71 1.08 -11.31 23.07
N TYR A 72 1.41 -10.02 23.19
CA TYR A 72 2.57 -9.43 22.53
C TYR A 72 3.29 -8.43 23.44
N ILE A 73 4.46 -7.96 23.02
CA ILE A 73 5.26 -6.94 23.71
C ILE A 73 5.44 -5.75 22.78
N ASP A 74 5.19 -4.54 23.28
CA ASP A 74 5.30 -3.29 22.53
C ASP A 74 6.74 -2.74 22.46
N GLY A 75 6.95 -1.64 21.72
CA GLY A 75 8.25 -0.98 21.60
C GLY A 75 8.81 -0.37 22.90
N CYS A 76 8.03 -0.36 23.98
CA CYS A 76 8.41 0.08 25.34
C CYS A 76 8.69 -1.13 26.26
N ASN A 77 8.72 -2.35 25.72
CA ASN A 77 8.83 -3.61 26.46
C ASN A 77 7.66 -3.82 27.47
N SER A 78 6.46 -3.31 27.15
CA SER A 78 5.24 -3.56 27.93
C SER A 78 4.41 -4.69 27.31
N PRO A 79 3.88 -5.63 28.12
CA PRO A 79 3.04 -6.71 27.60
C PRO A 79 1.60 -6.26 27.36
N HIS A 80 1.01 -6.68 26.25
CA HIS A 80 -0.36 -6.37 25.84
C HIS A 80 -1.11 -7.62 25.38
N ALA A 81 -2.44 -7.62 25.58
CA ALA A 81 -3.34 -8.65 25.12
C ALA A 81 -4.14 -8.15 23.91
N LEU A 82 -4.10 -8.91 22.81
CA LEU A 82 -4.79 -8.64 21.57
C LEU A 82 -6.02 -9.54 21.44
N ASN A 83 -7.23 -8.97 21.46
CA ASN A 83 -8.46 -9.71 21.15
C ASN A 83 -8.46 -10.09 19.66
N VAL A 84 -8.36 -11.38 19.36
CA VAL A 84 -8.39 -11.89 17.98
C VAL A 84 -9.70 -12.64 17.72
N GLY A 85 -10.18 -13.44 18.68
CA GLY A 85 -11.39 -14.24 18.53
C GLY A 85 -12.63 -13.43 18.13
N GLU A 86 -12.98 -12.39 18.90
CA GLU A 86 -14.15 -11.52 18.68
C GLU A 86 -14.20 -10.88 17.27
N GLU A 87 -13.08 -10.33 16.79
CA GLU A 87 -13.01 -9.67 15.48
C GLU A 87 -13.09 -10.69 14.34
N ILE A 88 -12.45 -11.87 14.47
CA ILE A 88 -12.53 -12.94 13.47
C ILE A 88 -13.90 -13.62 13.47
N GLU A 89 -14.54 -13.81 14.63
CA GLU A 89 -15.91 -14.30 14.76
C GLU A 89 -16.88 -13.39 14.02
N SER A 90 -16.83 -12.07 14.28
CA SER A 90 -17.65 -11.08 13.57
C SER A 90 -17.44 -11.14 12.04
N LEU A 91 -16.18 -11.24 11.59
CA LEU A 91 -15.84 -11.38 10.17
C LEU A 91 -16.34 -12.69 9.56
N MET A 92 -16.36 -13.78 10.31
CA MET A 92 -16.80 -15.08 9.83
C MET A 92 -18.34 -15.19 9.78
N ILE A 93 -19.05 -14.49 10.67
CA ILE A 93 -20.50 -14.29 10.60
C ILE A 93 -20.86 -13.45 9.35
N ASP A 94 -20.15 -12.35 9.11
CA ASP A 94 -20.32 -11.54 7.89
C ASP A 94 -20.00 -12.34 6.61
N ALA A 95 -18.94 -13.14 6.64
CA ALA A 95 -18.58 -14.04 5.54
C ALA A 95 -19.67 -15.09 5.31
N ALA A 96 -20.25 -15.68 6.36
CA ALA A 96 -21.36 -16.60 6.23
C ALA A 96 -22.61 -15.91 5.63
N SER A 97 -22.95 -14.70 6.10
CA SER A 97 -24.14 -13.97 5.65
C SER A 97 -24.07 -13.58 4.17
N LYS A 98 -22.87 -13.36 3.64
CA LYS A 98 -22.61 -13.14 2.22
C LYS A 98 -22.76 -14.41 1.38
N ASN A 99 -22.53 -15.60 1.96
CA ASN A 99 -22.33 -16.86 1.23
C ASN A 99 -23.46 -17.90 1.37
N PHE A 100 -24.34 -17.77 2.37
CA PHE A 100 -25.49 -18.67 2.58
C PHE A 100 -26.83 -17.96 2.41
N ARG A 101 -27.92 -18.73 2.31
CA ARG A 101 -29.29 -18.21 2.23
C ARG A 101 -29.73 -17.55 3.53
N ALA A 102 -29.39 -18.17 4.66
CA ALA A 102 -29.65 -17.70 6.01
C ALA A 102 -28.55 -18.21 6.95
N VAL A 103 -28.25 -17.44 8.00
CA VAL A 103 -27.25 -17.76 9.03
C VAL A 103 -27.86 -17.54 10.40
N THR A 104 -27.62 -18.46 11.33
CA THR A 104 -28.03 -18.37 12.74
C THR A 104 -26.82 -18.60 13.64
N VAL A 105 -26.72 -17.86 14.74
CA VAL A 105 -25.62 -17.95 15.73
C VAL A 105 -26.26 -18.21 17.09
N ASP A 106 -25.60 -18.96 17.99
CA ASP A 106 -26.20 -19.44 19.24
C ASP A 106 -26.73 -18.31 20.17
N ASP A 107 -26.07 -17.15 20.23
CA ASP A 107 -26.52 -15.96 20.98
C ASP A 107 -27.28 -14.92 20.11
N GLY A 108 -27.75 -15.31 18.93
CA GLY A 108 -28.49 -14.43 18.01
C GLY A 108 -29.98 -14.23 18.36
N PRO A 109 -30.64 -13.18 17.81
CA PRO A 109 -32.09 -13.06 17.89
C PRO A 109 -32.79 -14.26 17.21
N PRO A 110 -33.96 -14.70 17.70
CA PRO A 110 -34.57 -15.97 17.29
C PRO A 110 -34.84 -16.04 15.79
N ALA A 111 -34.32 -17.09 15.17
CA ALA A 111 -34.27 -17.23 13.72
C ALA A 111 -35.66 -17.41 13.08
N GLN A 112 -35.93 -16.66 12.01
CA GLN A 112 -37.14 -16.78 11.20
C GLN A 112 -37.10 -17.97 10.21
N ILE A 113 -35.95 -18.64 10.08
CA ILE A 113 -35.69 -19.74 9.15
C ILE A 113 -34.93 -20.83 9.92
N LEU A 114 -35.35 -22.08 9.77
CA LEU A 114 -34.65 -23.24 10.34
C LEU A 114 -33.33 -23.50 9.60
N SER A 115 -32.29 -23.86 10.34
CA SER A 115 -30.97 -24.21 9.79
C SER A 115 -30.90 -25.68 9.36
N ASP A 116 -30.50 -25.93 8.11
CA ASP A 116 -30.41 -27.26 7.49
C ASP A 116 -29.07 -27.97 7.79
N LYS A 117 -28.06 -27.19 8.20
CA LYS A 117 -26.69 -27.60 8.52
C LYS A 117 -26.18 -26.87 9.77
N GLU A 118 -25.24 -27.46 10.48
CA GLU A 118 -24.46 -26.81 11.55
C GLU A 118 -22.98 -26.79 11.16
N ILE A 119 -22.34 -25.62 11.28
CA ILE A 119 -20.91 -25.39 11.07
C ILE A 119 -20.32 -25.09 12.45
N ILE A 120 -19.41 -25.94 12.91
CA ILE A 120 -18.66 -25.73 14.17
C ILE A 120 -17.23 -25.32 13.83
N VAL A 121 -16.77 -24.23 14.45
CA VAL A 121 -15.41 -23.71 14.32
C VAL A 121 -14.70 -23.81 15.67
N THR A 122 -13.66 -24.64 15.74
CA THR A 122 -12.89 -24.89 16.97
C THR A 122 -11.43 -24.52 16.76
N LEU A 123 -10.80 -23.79 17.69
CA LEU A 123 -9.37 -23.48 17.55
C LEU A 123 -8.53 -24.76 17.70
N GLN A 124 -7.46 -24.89 16.93
CA GLN A 124 -6.47 -25.97 17.07
C GLN A 124 -5.11 -25.44 17.49
N ARG A 125 -4.61 -24.42 16.78
CA ARG A 125 -3.35 -23.74 17.08
C ARG A 125 -3.47 -22.26 16.78
N SER A 126 -2.73 -21.47 17.53
CA SER A 126 -2.60 -20.02 17.33
C SER A 126 -1.20 -19.58 17.73
N GLY A 127 -0.68 -18.53 17.10
CA GLY A 127 0.56 -17.90 17.50
C GLY A 127 0.72 -16.52 16.88
N LEU A 128 1.32 -15.61 17.63
CA LEU A 128 1.81 -14.33 17.15
C LEU A 128 3.30 -14.25 17.47
N LYS A 129 4.11 -13.90 16.48
CA LYS A 129 5.53 -13.60 16.65
C LYS A 129 5.79 -12.19 16.16
N LEU A 130 6.35 -11.37 17.04
CA LEU A 130 6.90 -10.07 16.70
C LEU A 130 8.42 -10.15 16.84
N TRP A 131 9.16 -9.63 15.86
CA TRP A 131 10.63 -9.62 15.91
C TRP A 131 11.17 -8.20 16.07
N ALA A 132 11.91 -7.97 17.16
CA ALA A 132 12.72 -6.77 17.29
C ALA A 132 13.97 -6.89 16.38
N ASP A 133 13.82 -6.60 15.09
CA ASP A 133 14.93 -6.56 14.12
C ASP A 133 15.67 -5.20 14.09
N HIS A 134 15.31 -4.29 15.00
CA HIS A 134 15.83 -2.92 15.14
C HIS A 134 15.69 -2.02 13.89
N VAL A 135 14.93 -2.44 12.88
CA VAL A 135 14.62 -1.61 11.71
C VAL A 135 13.48 -0.64 12.06
N TYR A 136 13.83 0.49 12.69
CA TYR A 136 12.92 1.62 12.99
C TYR A 136 11.93 1.94 11.85
N ASP A 137 10.74 2.41 12.25
CA ASP A 137 9.47 2.52 11.50
C ASP A 137 8.61 1.24 11.52
N ARG A 138 9.13 0.00 11.33
CA ARG A 138 8.27 -1.22 11.40
C ARG A 138 8.91 -2.50 11.94
N VAL A 139 8.15 -3.28 12.71
CA VAL A 139 8.49 -4.62 13.22
C VAL A 139 7.84 -5.73 12.37
N PRO A 140 8.56 -6.80 11.97
CA PRO A 140 7.93 -7.99 11.37
C PRO A 140 6.97 -8.67 12.35
N ALA A 141 5.80 -9.06 11.85
CA ALA A 141 4.76 -9.77 12.57
C ALA A 141 4.24 -10.94 11.74
N ASP A 142 4.36 -12.15 12.29
CA ASP A 142 3.76 -13.36 11.73
C ASP A 142 2.64 -13.83 12.68
N MET A 143 1.42 -13.92 12.15
CA MET A 143 0.27 -14.50 12.83
C MET A 143 -0.09 -15.84 12.20
N THR A 144 -0.16 -16.89 13.01
CA THR A 144 -0.64 -18.20 12.61
C THR A 144 -1.94 -18.52 13.32
N ILE A 145 -2.95 -18.98 12.58
CA ILE A 145 -4.22 -19.46 13.14
C ILE A 145 -4.64 -20.71 12.37
N GLU A 146 -4.88 -21.79 13.11
CA GLU A 146 -5.44 -23.03 12.60
C GLU A 146 -6.74 -23.34 13.32
N ALA A 147 -7.82 -23.46 12.55
CA ALA A 147 -9.15 -23.81 13.03
C ALA A 147 -9.61 -25.14 12.43
N LEU A 148 -10.23 -25.98 13.26
CA LEU A 148 -10.97 -27.15 12.82
C LEU A 148 -12.38 -26.71 12.44
N VAL A 149 -12.74 -26.87 11.16
CA VAL A 149 -14.10 -26.67 10.66
C VAL A 149 -14.78 -28.03 10.59
N THR A 150 -15.89 -28.19 11.32
CA THR A 150 -16.72 -29.41 11.31
C THR A 150 -18.10 -29.07 10.79
N LEU A 151 -18.55 -29.74 9.73
CA LEU A 151 -19.86 -29.58 9.11
C LEU A 151 -20.78 -30.74 9.49
N LYS A 152 -22.03 -30.45 9.87
CA LYS A 152 -23.07 -31.43 10.17
C LYS A 152 -24.36 -31.17 9.37
N ASP A 153 -25.21 -32.19 9.27
CA ASP A 153 -26.62 -32.00 8.92
C ASP A 153 -27.48 -31.55 10.13
N GLY A 154 -28.70 -31.08 9.87
CA GLY A 154 -29.67 -30.72 10.92
C GLY A 154 -30.14 -31.87 11.82
N GLY A 155 -29.70 -33.12 11.56
CA GLY A 155 -29.83 -34.24 12.49
C GLY A 155 -28.64 -34.37 13.45
N GLY A 156 -27.66 -33.47 13.37
CA GLY A 156 -26.44 -33.46 14.18
C GLY A 156 -25.33 -34.40 13.70
N ARG A 157 -25.52 -35.10 12.59
CA ARG A 157 -24.53 -36.05 12.04
C ARG A 157 -23.47 -35.30 11.23
N GLU A 158 -22.21 -35.63 11.49
CA GLU A 158 -21.05 -35.07 10.80
C GLU A 158 -21.04 -35.46 9.31
N LEU A 159 -20.86 -34.46 8.44
CA LEU A 159 -20.77 -34.57 6.98
C LEU A 159 -19.33 -34.38 6.48
N GLY A 160 -18.51 -33.63 7.22
CA GLY A 160 -17.15 -33.31 6.85
C GLY A 160 -16.41 -32.60 7.98
N ARG A 161 -15.08 -32.71 7.97
CA ARG A 161 -14.18 -32.12 8.95
C ARG A 161 -12.86 -31.76 8.27
N GLN A 162 -12.36 -30.55 8.49
CA GLN A 162 -11.17 -30.05 7.81
C GLN A 162 -10.43 -29.02 8.67
N ASN A 163 -9.11 -29.16 8.77
CA ASN A 163 -8.25 -28.11 9.31
C ASN A 163 -8.10 -27.01 8.25
N VAL A 164 -8.29 -25.76 8.66
CA VAL A 164 -8.05 -24.57 7.86
C VAL A 164 -6.99 -23.75 8.59
N SER A 165 -5.88 -23.44 7.92
CA SER A 165 -4.72 -22.79 8.53
C SER A 165 -4.26 -21.61 7.69
N ILE A 166 -4.06 -20.48 8.35
CA ILE A 166 -3.43 -19.30 7.77
C ILE A 166 -2.07 -19.03 8.43
N GLU A 167 -1.14 -18.57 7.61
CA GLU A 167 0.03 -17.79 8.02
C GLU A 167 -0.17 -16.40 7.40
N HIS A 168 -0.19 -15.34 8.22
CA HIS A 168 -0.36 -13.96 7.79
C HIS A 168 0.80 -13.12 8.29
N ASN A 169 1.60 -12.60 7.36
CA ASN A 169 2.90 -12.00 7.63
C ASN A 169 2.88 -10.55 7.13
N GLN A 170 3.18 -9.59 8.00
CA GLN A 170 3.18 -8.16 7.67
C GLN A 170 4.27 -7.43 8.48
N ARG A 171 4.65 -6.21 8.11
CA ARG A 171 5.48 -5.34 8.98
C ARG A 171 4.60 -4.28 9.63
N LEU A 172 4.43 -4.37 10.95
CA LEU A 172 3.64 -3.48 11.79
C LEU A 172 4.38 -2.17 12.08
N ILE A 173 3.69 -1.04 11.93
CA ILE A 173 4.26 0.31 12.10
C ILE A 173 4.43 0.63 13.59
N LEU A 174 5.66 0.95 14.01
CA LEU A 174 5.95 1.53 15.32
C LEU A 174 5.57 3.02 15.31
N GLU A 175 4.62 3.47 16.14
CA GLU A 175 4.30 4.91 16.22
C GLU A 175 5.48 5.72 16.81
N PRO A 176 6.16 6.61 16.05
CA PRO A 176 7.41 7.23 16.49
C PRO A 176 7.16 8.47 17.36
N THR A 177 6.53 8.31 18.53
CA THR A 177 6.36 9.41 19.50
C THR A 177 6.71 8.99 20.93
N PRO A 178 7.34 9.86 21.74
CA PRO A 178 7.81 9.53 23.11
C PRO A 178 6.67 9.41 24.15
N ARG A 179 5.47 9.04 23.71
CA ARG A 179 4.27 8.75 24.52
C ARG A 179 3.47 7.54 24.03
N ARG A 180 3.89 6.89 22.94
CA ARG A 180 3.25 5.69 22.39
C ARG A 180 4.31 4.77 21.80
N CYS A 181 4.27 3.52 22.23
CA CYS A 181 5.15 2.44 21.77
C CYS A 181 4.37 1.32 21.05
N ASP A 182 3.07 1.52 20.87
CA ASP A 182 2.15 0.55 20.28
C ASP A 182 2.29 0.49 18.74
N TYR A 183 1.80 -0.61 18.16
CA TYR A 183 1.87 -0.91 16.75
C TYR A 183 0.64 -0.35 16.03
N GLY A 184 0.78 0.77 15.32
CA GLY A 184 -0.32 1.59 14.83
C GLY A 184 -1.36 0.89 13.95
N ASN A 185 -0.95 -0.15 13.21
CA ASN A 185 -1.81 -0.97 12.35
C ASN A 185 -2.13 -2.38 12.90
N MET A 186 -1.87 -2.67 14.19
CA MET A 186 -2.11 -4.00 14.79
C MET A 186 -3.56 -4.49 14.60
N ARG A 187 -4.55 -3.58 14.67
CA ARG A 187 -5.97 -3.92 14.47
C ARG A 187 -6.30 -4.28 13.02
N GLU A 188 -5.60 -3.65 12.07
CA GLU A 188 -5.77 -3.87 10.64
C GLU A 188 -5.15 -5.23 10.25
N PHE A 189 -4.00 -5.57 10.83
CA PHE A 189 -3.36 -6.89 10.72
C PHE A 189 -4.23 -8.05 11.26
N VAL A 190 -4.91 -7.88 12.41
CA VAL A 190 -5.90 -8.86 12.91
C VAL A 190 -7.08 -8.99 11.94
N HIS A 191 -7.56 -7.88 11.39
CA HIS A 191 -8.70 -7.84 10.48
C HIS A 191 -8.41 -8.55 9.14
N ASP A 192 -7.25 -8.29 8.54
CA ASP A 192 -6.80 -8.94 7.31
C ASP A 192 -6.55 -10.44 7.51
N ALA A 193 -5.95 -10.85 8.63
CA ALA A 193 -5.87 -12.26 9.04
C ALA A 193 -7.26 -12.90 9.20
N GLY A 194 -8.21 -12.19 9.82
CA GLY A 194 -9.60 -12.62 9.97
C GLY A 194 -10.32 -12.82 8.65
N ILE A 195 -10.09 -11.95 7.67
CA ILE A 195 -10.60 -12.08 6.30
C ILE A 195 -9.96 -13.26 5.58
N ALA A 196 -8.64 -13.45 5.71
CA ALA A 196 -7.94 -14.59 5.12
C ALA A 196 -8.50 -15.92 5.64
N LEU A 197 -8.63 -16.07 6.97
CA LEU A 197 -9.17 -17.28 7.60
C LEU A 197 -10.64 -17.50 7.22
N SER A 198 -11.49 -16.47 7.37
CA SER A 198 -12.91 -16.56 7.01
C SER A 198 -13.12 -16.93 5.53
N THR A 199 -12.28 -16.40 4.64
CA THR A 199 -12.30 -16.73 3.20
C THR A 199 -11.94 -18.19 2.95
N GLN A 200 -10.90 -18.70 3.61
CA GLN A 200 -10.53 -20.13 3.49
C GLN A 200 -11.60 -21.05 4.08
N VAL A 201 -12.18 -20.71 5.24
CA VAL A 201 -13.27 -21.47 5.88
C VAL A 201 -14.50 -21.54 4.95
N MET A 202 -14.93 -20.43 4.35
CA MET A 202 -16.05 -20.42 3.42
C MET A 202 -15.78 -21.20 2.12
N ARG A 203 -14.51 -21.26 1.66
CA ARG A 203 -14.09 -22.12 0.53
C ARG A 203 -14.09 -23.61 0.90
N ALA A 204 -13.61 -23.96 2.09
CA ALA A 204 -13.65 -25.32 2.62
C ALA A 204 -15.09 -25.84 2.72
N ILE A 205 -16.00 -25.06 3.32
CA ILE A 205 -17.40 -25.44 3.49
C ILE A 205 -18.12 -25.55 2.13
N ARG A 206 -17.88 -24.62 1.18
CA ARG A 206 -18.39 -24.77 -0.21
C ARG A 206 -17.96 -26.09 -0.84
N THR A 207 -16.71 -26.48 -0.64
CA THR A 207 -16.15 -27.72 -1.21
C THR A 207 -16.79 -28.97 -0.59
N GLN A 208 -16.98 -28.98 0.74
CA GLN A 208 -17.65 -30.09 1.45
C GLN A 208 -19.14 -30.21 1.11
N LEU A 209 -19.84 -29.09 0.89
CA LEU A 209 -21.24 -29.08 0.45
C LEU A 209 -21.39 -29.57 -1.00
N ALA A 210 -20.55 -29.11 -1.93
CA ALA A 210 -20.54 -29.62 -3.31
C ALA A 210 -20.28 -31.15 -3.37
N ALA A 211 -19.41 -31.66 -2.48
CA ALA A 211 -19.13 -33.09 -2.35
C ALA A 211 -20.30 -33.90 -1.73
N THR A 212 -21.18 -33.28 -0.93
CA THR A 212 -22.38 -33.94 -0.37
C THR A 212 -23.61 -33.84 -1.27
N ASP A 213 -23.74 -32.77 -2.06
CA ASP A 213 -24.82 -32.60 -3.05
C ASP A 213 -24.54 -33.31 -4.40
N GLY A 214 -23.51 -34.16 -4.46
CA GLY A 214 -23.24 -35.08 -5.58
C GLY A 214 -22.69 -34.45 -6.87
N SER A 215 -22.39 -33.14 -6.88
CA SER A 215 -21.91 -32.40 -8.05
C SER A 215 -20.38 -32.38 -8.16
N GLY A 216 -19.77 -33.57 -8.14
CA GLY A 216 -18.34 -33.71 -8.39
C GLY A 216 -17.95 -33.31 -9.82
N PRO A 217 -16.81 -32.61 -10.04
CA PRO A 217 -16.31 -32.34 -11.38
C PRO A 217 -15.97 -33.67 -12.08
N ALA A 218 -16.35 -33.78 -13.36
CA ALA A 218 -16.15 -35.01 -14.13
C ALA A 218 -14.65 -35.38 -14.23
N PRO A 219 -14.28 -36.66 -14.08
CA PRO A 219 -12.88 -37.08 -14.16
C PRO A 219 -12.34 -36.86 -15.58
N VAL A 220 -11.33 -36.00 -15.71
CA VAL A 220 -10.57 -35.86 -16.96
C VAL A 220 -9.85 -37.18 -17.23
N ALA A 221 -10.22 -37.85 -18.32
CA ALA A 221 -9.63 -39.14 -18.67
C ALA A 221 -8.13 -39.01 -18.93
N ALA A 222 -7.33 -39.87 -18.29
CA ALA A 222 -5.89 -39.88 -18.48
C ALA A 222 -5.54 -40.26 -19.93
N ALA A 223 -4.81 -39.38 -20.63
CA ALA A 223 -4.29 -39.69 -21.95
C ALA A 223 -3.20 -40.77 -21.85
N PRO A 224 -3.13 -41.72 -22.80
CA PRO A 224 -2.14 -42.80 -22.75
C PRO A 224 -0.72 -42.26 -22.95
N LEU A 225 0.17 -42.61 -22.03
CA LEU A 225 1.60 -42.30 -22.10
C LEU A 225 2.22 -42.92 -23.37
N ARG A 226 2.85 -42.08 -24.21
CA ARG A 226 3.75 -42.55 -25.26
C ARG A 226 5.13 -42.82 -24.63
N PRO A 227 5.81 -43.93 -24.97
CA PRO A 227 7.20 -44.14 -24.56
C PRO A 227 8.11 -43.05 -25.15
N VAL A 228 8.90 -42.40 -24.29
CA VAL A 228 10.02 -41.55 -24.71
C VAL A 228 11.23 -42.49 -24.93
N PRO A 229 11.96 -42.40 -26.07
CA PRO A 229 13.15 -43.21 -26.28
C PRO A 229 14.28 -42.80 -25.32
N PRO A 230 15.19 -43.72 -24.94
CA PRO A 230 16.28 -43.41 -24.04
C PRO A 230 17.24 -42.38 -24.66
N ALA A 231 17.50 -41.29 -23.95
CA ALA A 231 18.45 -40.27 -24.38
C ALA A 231 19.88 -40.82 -24.38
N THR A 232 20.61 -40.61 -25.47
CA THR A 232 22.02 -41.02 -25.60
C THR A 232 22.91 -40.15 -24.72
N ALA A 233 23.64 -40.79 -23.80
CA ALA A 233 24.62 -40.11 -22.96
C ALA A 233 25.71 -39.41 -23.80
N THR A 234 25.93 -38.14 -23.51
CA THR A 234 26.98 -37.28 -24.09
C THR A 234 27.76 -36.70 -22.90
N PRO A 235 29.11 -36.59 -22.94
CA PRO A 235 29.92 -36.62 -21.72
C PRO A 235 29.83 -35.36 -20.84
N ALA A 236 30.23 -35.55 -19.58
CA ALA A 236 30.04 -34.59 -18.50
C ALA A 236 30.63 -33.19 -18.75
N GLN A 237 29.77 -32.19 -18.68
CA GLN A 237 30.10 -30.90 -18.07
C GLN A 237 29.59 -30.91 -16.63
N GLY A 238 30.22 -30.16 -15.72
CA GLY A 238 29.89 -30.19 -14.30
C GLY A 238 28.42 -29.85 -14.03
N THR A 239 27.77 -30.61 -13.15
CA THR A 239 26.36 -30.37 -12.77
C THR A 239 26.23 -28.98 -12.14
N PRO A 240 25.43 -28.07 -12.71
CA PRO A 240 25.18 -26.76 -12.09
C PRO A 240 24.42 -26.94 -10.77
N SER A 241 24.57 -25.97 -9.87
CA SER A 241 23.84 -25.98 -8.60
C SER A 241 22.32 -26.00 -8.83
N ALA A 242 21.62 -26.84 -8.07
CA ALA A 242 20.15 -26.78 -7.97
C ALA A 242 19.68 -25.48 -7.29
N LEU A 243 20.51 -24.88 -6.43
CA LEU A 243 20.25 -23.62 -5.75
C LEU A 243 20.96 -22.48 -6.48
N MET A 244 20.19 -21.58 -7.09
CA MET A 244 20.74 -20.31 -7.56
C MET A 244 20.43 -19.19 -6.57
N PHE A 245 21.32 -18.20 -6.51
CA PHE A 245 21.04 -16.95 -5.81
C PHE A 245 21.51 -15.72 -6.60
N LYS A 246 20.93 -14.57 -6.26
CA LYS A 246 21.42 -13.24 -6.64
C LYS A 246 21.53 -12.40 -5.37
N ALA A 247 22.72 -11.89 -5.10
CA ALA A 247 22.96 -10.93 -4.04
C ALA A 247 22.89 -9.51 -4.60
N THR A 248 22.28 -8.60 -3.84
CA THR A 248 22.24 -7.16 -4.15
C THR A 248 22.41 -6.34 -2.88
N VAL A 249 23.19 -5.26 -2.94
CA VAL A 249 23.09 -4.18 -1.95
C VAL A 249 22.00 -3.22 -2.39
N LEU A 250 20.97 -3.05 -1.56
CA LEU A 250 20.02 -1.96 -1.64
C LEU A 250 20.46 -0.85 -0.69
N ASP A 251 20.27 0.37 -1.16
CA ASP A 251 20.72 1.61 -0.55
C ASP A 251 19.50 2.39 0.01
N GLU A 252 19.69 3.30 0.97
CA GLU A 252 18.57 4.05 1.58
C GLU A 252 18.18 5.23 0.70
N ASN A 253 19.15 6.07 0.32
CA ASN A 253 18.91 7.19 -0.59
C ASN A 253 18.92 6.77 -2.09
N SER A 254 19.47 5.58 -2.41
CA SER A 254 19.62 5.03 -3.78
C SER A 254 20.62 5.75 -4.70
N ASN A 255 21.59 6.50 -4.19
CA ASN A 255 22.71 7.07 -4.98
C ASN A 255 23.90 6.09 -5.17
N LEU A 256 23.91 4.94 -4.48
CA LEU A 256 24.98 3.92 -4.48
C LEU A 256 26.31 4.36 -3.85
N VAL A 257 26.27 5.38 -2.99
CA VAL A 257 27.40 5.97 -2.27
C VAL A 257 27.04 6.02 -0.79
N PHE A 258 27.56 5.06 -0.04
CA PHE A 258 27.14 4.80 1.33
C PHE A 258 27.74 5.81 2.32
N GLU A 259 26.91 6.67 2.91
CA GLU A 259 27.36 7.68 3.89
C GLU A 259 27.21 7.24 5.36
N GLY A 260 27.92 7.93 6.26
CA GLY A 260 27.83 7.66 7.69
C GLY A 260 26.43 7.95 8.27
N GLY A 261 25.80 6.95 8.87
CA GLY A 261 24.43 7.01 9.40
C GLY A 261 23.37 6.40 8.47
N GLU A 262 23.73 6.06 7.23
CA GLU A 262 22.83 5.44 6.25
C GLU A 262 22.57 3.95 6.53
N ARG A 263 21.44 3.43 6.05
CA ARG A 263 21.09 2.00 6.14
C ARG A 263 21.43 1.23 4.88
N ILE A 264 22.38 0.32 5.04
CA ILE A 264 22.71 -0.70 4.05
C ILE A 264 21.79 -1.93 4.23
N ARG A 265 21.20 -2.41 3.14
CA ARG A 265 20.48 -3.69 3.08
C ARG A 265 21.18 -4.62 2.08
N VAL A 266 21.61 -5.81 2.51
CA VAL A 266 22.10 -6.85 1.59
C VAL A 266 20.98 -7.87 1.41
N ARG A 267 20.33 -7.83 0.24
CA ARG A 267 19.29 -8.78 -0.13
C ARG A 267 19.90 -9.97 -0.86
N VAL A 268 19.37 -11.16 -0.58
CA VAL A 268 19.75 -12.42 -1.22
C VAL A 268 18.46 -13.07 -1.74
N ASP A 269 18.26 -12.99 -3.05
CA ASP A 269 17.19 -13.70 -3.74
C ASP A 269 17.64 -15.13 -4.04
N LEU A 270 16.87 -16.13 -3.62
CA LEU A 270 17.10 -17.55 -3.83
C LEU A 270 16.07 -18.13 -4.80
N MET A 271 16.49 -19.05 -5.66
CA MET A 271 15.58 -19.89 -6.44
C MET A 271 16.09 -21.32 -6.57
N ASN A 272 15.22 -22.29 -6.27
CA ASN A 272 15.50 -23.70 -6.51
C ASN A 272 15.14 -24.08 -7.96
N ARG A 273 16.15 -24.40 -8.77
CA ARG A 273 16.02 -24.93 -10.14
C ARG A 273 16.07 -26.45 -10.22
N GLY A 274 16.32 -27.14 -9.11
CA GLY A 274 16.28 -28.60 -9.04
C GLY A 274 14.85 -29.16 -8.96
N GLU A 275 14.75 -30.48 -9.15
CA GLU A 275 13.48 -31.23 -9.07
C GLU A 275 13.12 -31.64 -7.62
N GLN A 276 13.99 -31.37 -6.64
CA GLN A 276 13.87 -31.83 -5.25
C GLN A 276 13.71 -30.65 -4.28
N GLU A 277 13.06 -30.89 -3.13
CA GLU A 277 13.00 -29.89 -2.04
C GLU A 277 14.38 -29.72 -1.41
N LEU A 278 14.89 -28.49 -1.41
CA LEU A 278 16.12 -28.13 -0.70
C LEU A 278 15.80 -27.77 0.75
N GLN A 279 16.67 -28.16 1.68
CA GLN A 279 16.49 -27.99 3.12
C GLN A 279 17.76 -27.44 3.79
N GLY A 280 17.58 -26.81 4.96
CA GLY A 280 18.66 -26.23 5.75
C GLY A 280 19.36 -25.05 5.07
N ILE A 281 18.68 -24.33 4.15
CA ILE A 281 19.33 -23.27 3.37
C ILE A 281 19.73 -22.10 4.28
N THR A 282 21.01 -21.74 4.21
CA THR A 282 21.59 -20.57 4.88
C THR A 282 22.33 -19.67 3.89
N ALA A 283 22.33 -18.36 4.16
CA ALA A 283 23.22 -17.40 3.53
C ALA A 283 24.18 -16.83 4.59
N VAL A 284 25.42 -16.56 4.18
CA VAL A 284 26.49 -16.05 5.05
C VAL A 284 27.15 -14.83 4.39
N LEU A 285 27.34 -13.77 5.17
CA LEU A 285 28.12 -12.58 4.79
C LEU A 285 29.55 -12.69 5.34
N THR A 286 30.52 -12.44 4.47
CA THR A 286 31.96 -12.27 4.80
C THR A 286 32.53 -11.06 4.05
N GLY A 287 33.81 -10.71 4.21
CA GLY A 287 34.40 -9.48 3.66
C GLY A 287 34.87 -8.47 4.71
N THR A 288 34.71 -7.18 4.42
CA THR A 288 35.34 -6.08 5.19
C THR A 288 34.80 -5.98 6.63
N ALA A 289 35.69 -6.20 7.61
CA ALA A 289 35.32 -6.33 9.02
C ALA A 289 34.71 -5.06 9.64
N SER A 290 35.09 -3.86 9.20
CA SER A 290 34.52 -2.57 9.65
C SER A 290 33.01 -2.50 9.38
N LEU A 291 32.60 -2.99 8.20
CA LEU A 291 31.21 -3.02 7.73
C LEU A 291 30.44 -4.24 8.27
N LEU A 292 31.04 -5.43 8.30
CA LEU A 292 30.40 -6.63 8.85
C LEU A 292 30.02 -6.50 10.33
N ALA A 293 30.83 -5.79 11.13
CA ALA A 293 30.57 -5.55 12.54
C ALA A 293 29.29 -4.74 12.83
N GLN A 294 28.67 -4.16 11.79
CA GLN A 294 27.43 -3.38 11.90
C GLN A 294 26.16 -4.23 11.71
N PHE A 295 26.29 -5.43 11.14
CA PHE A 295 25.16 -6.34 10.93
C PHE A 295 24.87 -7.14 12.21
N PRO A 296 23.61 -7.13 12.74
CA PRO A 296 23.26 -7.88 13.95
C PRO A 296 23.47 -9.41 13.84
N THR A 297 23.45 -9.93 12.62
CA THR A 297 23.92 -11.28 12.27
C THR A 297 24.53 -11.25 10.87
N THR A 298 25.60 -12.03 10.66
CA THR A 298 26.17 -12.31 9.33
C THR A 298 25.71 -13.66 8.78
N THR A 299 24.75 -14.34 9.43
CA THR A 299 24.14 -15.59 8.92
C THR A 299 22.63 -15.56 9.09
N LEU A 300 21.91 -15.95 8.03
CA LEU A 300 20.44 -16.07 8.00
C LEU A 300 20.02 -17.40 7.35
N SER A 301 18.85 -17.91 7.74
CA SER A 301 18.38 -19.24 7.34
C SER A 301 16.90 -19.21 6.95
N ILE A 302 16.54 -19.73 5.76
CA ILE A 302 15.13 -19.77 5.28
C ILE A 302 14.44 -21.13 5.48
N GLY A 303 15.16 -22.11 6.04
CA GLY A 303 14.65 -23.46 6.24
C GLY A 303 14.59 -24.26 4.94
N ARG A 304 13.46 -24.24 4.24
CA ARG A 304 13.21 -25.08 3.04
C ARG A 304 12.80 -24.27 1.83
N LEU A 305 13.02 -24.83 0.64
CA LEU A 305 12.67 -24.26 -0.66
C LEU A 305 12.27 -25.36 -1.66
N GLN A 306 11.00 -25.39 -2.06
CA GLN A 306 10.47 -26.40 -2.99
C GLN A 306 11.01 -26.22 -4.41
N ALA A 307 10.92 -27.26 -5.24
CA ALA A 307 11.31 -27.20 -6.65
C ALA A 307 10.57 -26.07 -7.39
N GLY A 308 11.30 -25.20 -8.09
CA GLY A 308 10.76 -24.01 -8.77
C GLY A 308 10.40 -22.84 -7.84
N GLN A 309 10.49 -22.98 -6.52
CA GLN A 309 10.18 -21.91 -5.58
C GLN A 309 11.30 -20.87 -5.52
N SER A 310 10.92 -19.60 -5.42
CA SER A 310 11.80 -18.49 -5.07
C SER A 310 11.49 -17.96 -3.66
N ARG A 311 12.51 -17.49 -2.95
CA ARG A 311 12.41 -16.79 -1.65
C ARG A 311 13.52 -15.77 -1.52
N SER A 312 13.25 -14.66 -0.85
CA SER A 312 14.24 -13.60 -0.58
C SER A 312 14.53 -13.51 0.91
N MET A 313 15.76 -13.12 1.28
CA MET A 313 16.11 -12.73 2.65
C MET A 313 16.98 -11.47 2.64
N GLU A 314 17.01 -10.73 3.74
CA GLU A 314 17.75 -9.48 3.85
C GLU A 314 18.56 -9.42 5.14
N PHE A 315 19.83 -9.06 5.02
CA PHE A 315 20.65 -8.55 6.11
C PHE A 315 20.54 -7.03 6.12
N ALA A 316 20.46 -6.39 7.28
CA ALA A 316 20.41 -4.93 7.39
C ALA A 316 21.40 -4.44 8.46
N ALA A 317 21.98 -3.27 8.23
CA ALA A 317 22.83 -2.55 9.17
C ALA A 317 22.70 -1.03 8.99
N THR A 318 23.14 -0.26 9.98
CA THR A 318 23.38 1.18 9.86
C THR A 318 24.87 1.45 9.87
N ILE A 319 25.35 2.26 8.94
CA ILE A 319 26.76 2.60 8.78
C ILE A 319 27.17 3.61 9.88
N PRO A 320 28.30 3.43 10.59
CA PRO A 320 28.78 4.38 11.58
C PRO A 320 29.00 5.79 11.01
N GLN A 321 28.53 6.81 11.73
CA GLN A 321 28.67 8.23 11.34
C GLN A 321 30.13 8.70 11.21
N SER A 322 31.07 8.06 11.90
CA SER A 322 32.47 8.48 12.01
C SER A 322 33.44 7.54 11.27
N LEU A 323 33.16 7.24 10.00
CA LEU A 323 34.04 6.45 9.14
C LEU A 323 35.00 7.30 8.30
N GLN A 324 36.16 6.73 7.98
CA GLN A 324 37.04 7.24 6.92
C GLN A 324 36.52 6.76 5.56
N PRO A 325 36.90 7.41 4.43
CA PRO A 325 36.54 6.90 3.12
C PRO A 325 37.18 5.52 2.89
N GLU A 326 36.37 4.48 2.75
CA GLU A 326 36.81 3.09 2.61
C GLU A 326 36.14 2.44 1.38
N LYS A 327 36.89 1.62 0.64
CA LYS A 327 36.29 0.66 -0.30
C LYS A 327 36.06 -0.64 0.46
N ALA A 328 34.80 -0.97 0.67
CA ALA A 328 34.40 -2.18 1.37
C ALA A 328 33.92 -3.24 0.38
N GLU A 329 34.00 -4.51 0.78
CA GLU A 329 33.50 -5.64 0.01
C GLU A 329 32.67 -6.54 0.92
N ILE A 330 31.52 -6.99 0.43
CA ILE A 330 30.70 -8.03 1.06
C ILE A 330 30.65 -9.23 0.13
N TYR A 331 31.13 -10.37 0.63
CA TYR A 331 31.13 -11.65 -0.05
C TYR A 331 29.94 -12.47 0.49
N VAL A 332 28.98 -12.77 -0.39
CA VAL A 332 27.79 -13.54 -0.07
C VAL A 332 27.97 -14.98 -0.54
N ALA A 333 27.88 -15.93 0.39
CA ALA A 333 27.85 -17.35 0.10
C ALA A 333 26.50 -17.95 0.54
N VAL A 334 26.02 -18.95 -0.19
CA VAL A 334 24.76 -19.65 0.12
C VAL A 334 25.01 -21.16 0.11
N SER A 335 24.49 -21.86 1.12
CA SER A 335 24.60 -23.31 1.25
C SER A 335 23.26 -23.93 1.66
N ASP A 336 23.07 -25.21 1.34
CA ASP A 336 22.01 -26.06 1.88
C ASP A 336 22.61 -27.15 2.77
N SER A 337 21.77 -27.89 3.51
CA SER A 337 22.21 -28.98 4.39
C SER A 337 22.27 -30.35 3.70
N GLY A 338 22.24 -30.39 2.37
CA GLY A 338 22.37 -31.59 1.56
C GLY A 338 23.81 -31.85 1.13
N THR A 339 23.96 -32.60 0.05
CA THR A 339 25.25 -32.86 -0.63
C THR A 339 25.30 -32.24 -2.03
N HIS A 340 24.45 -31.24 -2.28
CA HIS A 340 24.35 -30.56 -3.57
C HIS A 340 25.57 -29.66 -3.82
N THR A 341 25.95 -29.50 -5.09
CA THR A 341 26.96 -28.52 -5.50
C THR A 341 26.46 -27.12 -5.12
N GLN A 342 27.21 -26.40 -4.31
CA GLN A 342 26.85 -25.04 -3.89
C GLN A 342 27.06 -24.04 -5.05
N PRO A 343 26.26 -22.95 -5.14
CA PRO A 343 26.49 -21.88 -6.10
C PRO A 343 27.78 -21.10 -5.78
N PRO A 344 28.44 -20.48 -6.78
CA PRO A 344 29.63 -19.67 -6.54
C PRO A 344 29.29 -18.44 -5.66
N PRO A 345 30.17 -18.06 -4.71
CA PRO A 345 30.00 -16.83 -3.95
C PRO A 345 29.93 -15.59 -4.84
N GLN A 346 29.20 -14.58 -4.41
CA GLN A 346 29.08 -13.30 -5.12
C GLN A 346 29.69 -12.17 -4.29
N THR A 347 30.56 -11.37 -4.89
CA THR A 347 31.18 -10.20 -4.28
C THR A 347 30.41 -8.93 -4.63
N LEU A 348 30.09 -8.15 -3.61
CA LEU A 348 29.47 -6.83 -3.68
C LEU A 348 30.54 -5.81 -3.29
N ALA A 349 30.93 -4.92 -4.22
CA ALA A 349 31.92 -3.88 -3.96
C ALA A 349 31.22 -2.54 -3.66
N LEU A 350 31.61 -1.88 -2.56
CA LEU A 350 30.97 -0.68 -2.04
C LEU A 350 31.99 0.45 -1.87
N ALA A 351 31.53 1.69 -2.06
CA ALA A 351 32.26 2.89 -1.67
C ALA A 351 31.56 3.54 -0.47
N ILE A 352 32.28 3.63 0.65
CA ILE A 352 31.82 4.30 1.86
C ILE A 352 32.48 5.67 1.95
N GLN A 353 31.73 6.71 2.31
CA GLN A 353 32.25 8.06 2.53
C GLN A 353 31.93 8.58 3.95
N PRO A 354 32.76 9.50 4.51
CA PRO A 354 32.42 10.20 5.75
C PRO A 354 31.14 11.02 5.59
N THR A 355 30.39 11.24 6.68
CA THR A 355 29.23 12.15 6.71
C THR A 355 29.55 13.50 6.07
N GLY A 356 28.92 13.80 4.94
CA GLY A 356 29.10 15.06 4.20
C GLY A 356 27.81 15.84 3.95
N ILE A 357 26.68 15.14 3.72
CA ILE A 357 25.42 15.76 3.29
C ILE A 357 24.28 15.43 4.28
N THR A 358 23.14 16.12 4.13
CA THR A 358 22.02 16.14 5.07
C THR A 358 21.10 14.91 5.03
N VAL A 359 20.33 14.75 6.11
CA VAL A 359 19.30 13.74 6.33
C VAL A 359 18.38 13.57 5.11
N ASP A 360 18.51 12.43 4.40
CA ASP A 360 17.56 11.87 3.42
C ASP A 360 16.80 12.93 2.61
N ASP A 361 17.56 13.73 1.86
CA ASP A 361 17.02 14.74 0.96
C ASP A 361 16.59 14.09 -0.36
N VAL A 362 15.46 14.50 -0.92
CA VAL A 362 14.92 14.00 -2.20
C VAL A 362 15.37 14.81 -3.41
N ASP A 363 16.03 15.96 -3.19
CA ASP A 363 16.73 16.67 -4.27
C ASP A 363 18.05 15.96 -4.67
N ASP A 364 18.64 15.13 -3.79
CA ASP A 364 19.80 14.28 -4.10
C ASP A 364 19.38 13.10 -5.00
N LEU A 365 19.60 13.27 -6.32
CA LEU A 365 19.10 12.34 -7.33
C LEU A 365 19.73 10.94 -7.21
N PRO A 366 18.92 9.88 -7.17
CA PRO A 366 19.40 8.51 -7.09
C PRO A 366 20.05 8.06 -8.41
N ALA A 367 20.90 7.03 -8.31
CA ALA A 367 21.64 6.47 -9.44
C ALA A 367 20.71 5.91 -10.52
N THR A 368 21.10 6.06 -11.80
CA THR A 368 20.28 5.59 -12.93
C THR A 368 20.29 4.07 -13.01
N VAL A 369 19.12 3.43 -12.92
CA VAL A 369 18.97 1.97 -13.06
C VAL A 369 19.14 1.60 -14.54
N THR A 370 20.31 1.10 -14.90
CA THR A 370 20.68 0.89 -16.32
C THR A 370 19.92 -0.24 -17.00
N GLU A 371 19.65 -1.32 -16.26
CA GLU A 371 18.93 -2.51 -16.71
C GLU A 371 17.41 -2.31 -16.85
N PHE A 372 16.83 -1.36 -16.11
CA PHE A 372 15.41 -1.07 -16.16
C PHE A 372 15.11 0.01 -17.18
N ARG A 373 14.31 -0.31 -18.20
CA ARG A 373 13.95 0.60 -19.29
C ARG A 373 12.48 0.51 -19.61
N GLN A 374 11.82 1.66 -19.71
CA GLN A 374 10.42 1.78 -20.10
C GLN A 374 10.28 2.58 -21.40
N PRO A 375 10.69 2.01 -22.57
CA PRO A 375 10.70 2.72 -23.84
C PRO A 375 9.31 3.11 -24.38
N HIS A 376 8.25 2.58 -23.78
CA HIS A 376 6.85 2.89 -24.08
C HIS A 376 6.12 3.59 -22.93
N THR A 377 6.84 4.04 -21.90
CA THR A 377 6.29 5.00 -20.94
C THR A 377 6.61 6.42 -21.42
N TYR A 378 5.65 7.32 -21.23
CA TYR A 378 5.75 8.73 -21.58
C TYR A 378 5.29 9.58 -20.39
N LEU A 379 6.00 10.67 -20.13
CA LEU A 379 5.73 11.59 -19.03
C LEU A 379 5.55 13.01 -19.56
N ILE A 380 4.44 13.65 -19.21
CA ILE A 380 4.37 15.13 -19.22
C ILE A 380 4.37 15.57 -17.75
N SER A 381 5.39 16.33 -17.36
CA SER A 381 5.51 16.90 -16.02
C SER A 381 5.29 18.41 -16.09
N ILE A 382 4.29 18.90 -15.39
CA ILE A 382 3.81 20.29 -15.45
C ILE A 382 3.95 20.92 -14.07
N GLY A 383 4.63 22.07 -13.98
CA GLY A 383 4.92 22.75 -12.72
C GLY A 383 4.67 24.25 -12.80
N ILE A 384 3.67 24.75 -12.08
CA ILE A 384 3.22 26.15 -12.17
C ILE A 384 3.29 26.81 -10.79
N GLY A 385 4.48 27.34 -10.48
CA GLY A 385 4.74 28.00 -9.21
C GLY A 385 4.36 29.49 -9.19
N SER A 386 4.45 30.13 -10.35
CA SER A 386 4.05 31.52 -10.60
C SER A 386 2.97 31.57 -11.68
N TYR A 387 2.12 32.60 -11.66
CA TYR A 387 1.03 32.79 -12.63
C TYR A 387 1.15 34.16 -13.30
N ARG A 388 0.60 34.29 -14.52
CA ARG A 388 0.54 35.54 -15.27
C ARG A 388 -0.29 36.60 -14.53
N SER A 389 -1.34 36.19 -13.83
CA SER A 389 -2.14 37.05 -12.96
C SER A 389 -1.58 37.09 -11.55
N ARG A 390 -1.27 38.29 -11.05
CA ARG A 390 -0.82 38.53 -9.66
C ARG A 390 -1.90 38.32 -8.59
N GLN A 391 -3.14 38.06 -8.99
CA GLN A 391 -4.25 37.73 -8.08
C GLN A 391 -4.26 36.24 -7.70
N VAL A 392 -3.63 35.40 -8.51
CA VAL A 392 -3.57 33.95 -8.30
C VAL A 392 -2.42 33.64 -7.34
N PRO A 393 -2.63 32.87 -6.25
CA PRO A 393 -1.58 32.53 -5.30
C PRO A 393 -0.43 31.76 -5.95
N SER A 394 0.81 32.09 -5.58
CA SER A 394 1.99 31.31 -5.96
C SER A 394 2.05 29.98 -5.21
N ARG A 395 2.57 28.94 -5.88
CA ARG A 395 2.99 27.67 -5.28
C ARG A 395 4.52 27.66 -5.28
N LYS A 396 5.15 27.90 -4.13
CA LYS A 396 6.61 28.10 -4.01
C LYS A 396 7.42 27.04 -4.76
N PHE A 397 7.01 25.77 -4.66
CA PHE A 397 7.83 24.63 -5.06
C PHE A 397 7.34 23.91 -6.32
N ALA A 398 6.11 24.17 -6.78
CA ALA A 398 5.49 23.45 -7.90
C ALA A 398 6.33 23.39 -9.20
N SER A 399 7.18 24.39 -9.45
CA SER A 399 8.06 24.41 -10.64
C SER A 399 9.30 23.50 -10.48
N SER A 400 9.88 23.41 -9.29
CA SER A 400 10.96 22.46 -8.97
C SER A 400 10.43 21.05 -8.76
N ASP A 401 9.26 20.90 -8.12
CA ASP A 401 8.55 19.64 -7.92
C ASP A 401 8.39 18.85 -9.23
N ALA A 402 7.91 19.51 -10.30
CA ALA A 402 7.78 18.92 -11.62
C ALA A 402 9.12 18.50 -12.25
N GLN A 403 10.22 19.19 -11.93
CA GLN A 403 11.55 18.85 -12.40
C GLN A 403 12.14 17.64 -11.66
N SER A 404 12.04 17.60 -10.32
CA SER A 404 12.52 16.46 -9.53
C SER A 404 11.73 15.18 -9.88
N VAL A 405 10.40 15.27 -10.08
CA VAL A 405 9.59 14.14 -10.58
C VAL A 405 10.02 13.70 -11.99
N ALA A 406 10.32 14.63 -12.90
CA ALA A 406 10.82 14.29 -14.24
C ALA A 406 12.19 13.58 -14.18
N HIS A 407 13.10 14.02 -13.32
CA HIS A 407 14.38 13.35 -13.11
C HIS A 407 14.20 11.94 -12.53
N TYR A 408 13.34 11.75 -11.52
CA TYR A 408 13.10 10.45 -10.89
C TYR A 408 12.55 9.39 -11.86
N PHE A 409 11.61 9.77 -12.74
CA PHE A 409 11.14 8.86 -13.79
C PHE A 409 12.21 8.56 -14.85
N GLN A 410 13.19 9.45 -15.05
CA GLN A 410 14.33 9.20 -15.92
C GLN A 410 15.38 8.27 -15.29
N THR A 411 15.69 8.43 -14.00
CA THR A 411 16.75 7.68 -13.30
C THR A 411 16.28 6.31 -12.79
N LEU A 412 15.19 6.27 -12.01
CA LEU A 412 14.63 5.04 -11.42
C LEU A 412 13.48 4.45 -12.23
N GLY A 413 12.75 5.28 -12.98
CA GLY A 413 11.64 4.83 -13.83
C GLY A 413 12.09 4.26 -15.18
N GLY A 414 13.35 4.45 -15.55
CA GLY A 414 13.92 3.98 -16.81
C GLY A 414 13.28 4.62 -18.06
N VAL A 415 12.55 5.73 -17.91
CA VAL A 415 11.85 6.43 -18.99
C VAL A 415 12.86 7.17 -19.87
N PRO A 416 12.87 7.00 -21.20
CA PRO A 416 13.78 7.74 -22.07
C PRO A 416 13.52 9.25 -22.02
N ALA A 417 14.58 10.07 -21.99
CA ALA A 417 14.45 11.53 -22.02
C ALA A 417 13.68 12.06 -23.27
N SER A 418 13.65 11.31 -24.38
CA SER A 418 12.83 11.59 -25.57
C SER A 418 11.32 11.46 -25.35
N ASN A 419 10.92 10.83 -24.26
CA ASN A 419 9.55 10.53 -23.85
C ASN A 419 9.12 11.37 -22.63
N ILE A 420 9.97 12.29 -22.16
CA ILE A 420 9.71 13.18 -21.03
C ILE A 420 9.57 14.61 -21.56
N LEU A 421 8.49 15.29 -21.22
CA LEU A 421 8.24 16.70 -21.53
C LEU A 421 8.01 17.48 -20.23
N LEU A 422 8.82 18.53 -20.00
CA LEU A 422 8.77 19.36 -18.80
C LEU A 422 8.23 20.76 -19.13
N LEU A 423 7.04 21.09 -18.61
CA LEU A 423 6.36 22.38 -18.80
C LEU A 423 6.38 23.17 -17.48
N GLN A 424 7.29 24.14 -17.37
CA GLN A 424 7.46 24.98 -16.18
C GLN A 424 6.96 26.41 -16.41
N ASP A 425 6.18 26.93 -15.46
CA ASP A 425 5.66 28.31 -15.41
C ASP A 425 5.20 28.83 -16.78
N ARG A 426 5.99 29.71 -17.41
CA ARG A 426 5.66 30.38 -18.67
C ARG A 426 5.49 29.43 -19.87
N LYS A 427 5.95 28.19 -19.77
CA LYS A 427 5.78 27.10 -20.76
C LYS A 427 4.58 26.20 -20.48
N ALA A 428 3.79 26.52 -19.46
CA ALA A 428 2.58 25.80 -19.05
C ALA A 428 1.34 26.67 -19.21
N ILE A 429 1.28 27.46 -20.30
CA ILE A 429 0.05 28.14 -20.74
C ILE A 429 -0.87 27.16 -21.43
N ARG A 430 -2.16 27.50 -21.57
CA ARG A 430 -3.16 26.55 -22.11
C ARG A 430 -2.77 25.93 -23.45
N SER A 431 -2.28 26.74 -24.40
CA SER A 431 -1.85 26.29 -25.73
C SER A 431 -0.71 25.26 -25.70
N ASP A 432 0.22 25.41 -24.77
CA ASP A 432 1.42 24.57 -24.69
C ASP A 432 1.05 23.20 -24.09
N ILE A 433 0.03 23.16 -23.24
CA ILE A 433 -0.58 21.93 -22.71
C ILE A 433 -1.44 21.26 -23.78
N ASP A 434 -2.20 22.04 -24.57
CA ASP A 434 -2.94 21.53 -25.74
C ASP A 434 -1.96 20.89 -26.77
N GLU A 435 -0.88 21.58 -27.17
CA GLU A 435 0.17 21.05 -28.09
C GLU A 435 0.82 19.77 -27.52
N ALA A 436 1.14 19.77 -26.23
CA ALA A 436 1.73 18.60 -25.56
C ALA A 436 0.85 17.34 -25.63
N LEU A 437 -0.47 17.50 -25.45
CA LEU A 437 -1.43 16.40 -25.40
C LEU A 437 -1.99 16.00 -26.77
N LEU A 438 -2.10 16.95 -27.71
CA LEU A 438 -2.79 16.77 -28.99
C LEU A 438 -1.84 16.59 -30.19
N ASP A 439 -0.61 17.09 -30.12
CA ASP A 439 0.38 17.00 -31.20
C ASP A 439 1.64 16.22 -30.78
N TRP A 440 2.26 16.57 -29.65
CA TRP A 440 3.53 15.96 -29.22
C TRP A 440 3.35 14.51 -28.74
N MET A 441 2.33 14.21 -27.95
CA MET A 441 2.07 12.85 -27.45
C MET A 441 1.54 11.90 -28.53
N PRO A 442 0.51 12.24 -29.34
CA PRO A 442 -0.07 11.30 -30.31
C PRO A 442 0.88 10.95 -31.46
N SER A 443 1.83 11.83 -31.80
CA SER A 443 2.87 11.56 -32.80
C SER A 443 3.97 10.60 -32.33
N ARG A 444 3.96 10.20 -31.05
CA ARG A 444 5.01 9.36 -30.43
C ARG A 444 4.51 8.06 -29.82
N ILE A 445 3.24 7.99 -29.42
CA ILE A 445 2.75 6.93 -28.55
C ILE A 445 2.62 5.57 -29.26
N HIS A 446 2.95 4.49 -28.54
CA HIS A 446 2.77 3.11 -28.98
C HIS A 446 1.50 2.48 -28.37
N LYS A 447 0.90 1.49 -29.05
CA LYS A 447 -0.34 0.81 -28.58
C LYS A 447 -0.28 0.20 -27.17
N ASP A 448 0.90 -0.19 -26.69
CA ASP A 448 1.08 -0.82 -25.37
C ASP A 448 1.51 0.19 -24.28
N ALA A 449 1.48 1.49 -24.60
CA ALA A 449 2.13 2.54 -23.82
C ALA A 449 1.49 2.84 -22.46
N VAL A 450 2.31 3.41 -21.59
CA VAL A 450 1.91 3.98 -20.31
C VAL A 450 2.06 5.49 -20.40
N VAL A 451 1.01 6.24 -20.10
CA VAL A 451 1.04 7.70 -20.08
C VAL A 451 0.92 8.17 -18.63
N ILE A 452 1.94 8.87 -18.16
CA ILE A 452 1.94 9.53 -16.86
C ILE A 452 1.86 11.03 -17.10
N ILE A 453 0.91 11.70 -16.46
CA ILE A 453 0.85 13.16 -16.42
C ILE A 453 0.98 13.58 -14.96
N TYR A 454 1.99 14.38 -14.67
CA TYR A 454 2.17 15.01 -13.36
C TYR A 454 1.85 16.50 -13.46
N PHE A 455 1.09 17.04 -12.52
CA PHE A 455 0.73 18.46 -12.46
C PHE A 455 0.88 19.01 -11.03
N ALA A 456 1.82 19.93 -10.84
CA ALA A 456 1.92 20.75 -9.64
C ALA A 456 1.43 22.17 -9.91
N GLY A 457 0.53 22.68 -9.08
CA GLY A 457 -0.05 24.01 -9.30
C GLY A 457 -1.38 24.23 -8.60
N LEU A 458 -2.37 24.70 -9.36
CA LEU A 458 -3.72 25.00 -8.90
C LEU A 458 -4.78 24.33 -9.79
N ALA A 459 -5.88 23.95 -9.15
CA ALA A 459 -7.15 23.67 -9.82
C ALA A 459 -8.25 24.60 -9.28
N SER A 460 -9.32 24.76 -10.04
CA SER A 460 -10.50 25.54 -9.68
C SER A 460 -11.76 24.71 -9.91
N VAL A 461 -12.76 24.89 -9.04
CA VAL A 461 -14.01 24.12 -9.06
C VAL A 461 -15.18 25.07 -9.24
N SER A 462 -16.02 24.83 -10.24
CA SER A 462 -17.24 25.61 -10.48
C SER A 462 -18.31 25.36 -9.41
N LEU A 463 -19.41 26.11 -9.47
CA LEU A 463 -20.60 25.86 -8.65
C LEU A 463 -21.27 24.51 -8.97
N THR A 464 -21.10 23.99 -10.19
CA THR A 464 -21.59 22.68 -10.67
C THR A 464 -20.68 21.51 -10.29
N GLY A 465 -19.46 21.75 -9.84
CA GLY A 465 -18.48 20.72 -9.45
C GLY A 465 -17.53 20.30 -10.58
N GLU A 466 -17.64 20.93 -11.75
CA GLU A 466 -16.69 20.78 -12.83
C GLU A 466 -15.31 21.30 -12.38
N THR A 467 -14.29 20.47 -12.53
CA THR A 467 -12.92 20.79 -12.15
C THR A 467 -12.14 21.27 -13.37
N PHE A 468 -11.32 22.31 -13.17
CA PHE A 468 -10.43 22.86 -14.19
C PHE A 468 -9.03 22.99 -13.61
N LEU A 469 -8.02 22.51 -14.31
CA LEU A 469 -6.63 22.90 -14.01
C LEU A 469 -6.45 24.38 -14.37
N VAL A 470 -5.53 25.08 -13.69
CA VAL A 470 -5.22 26.49 -13.97
C VAL A 470 -3.85 26.57 -14.65
N PRO A 471 -3.78 26.76 -15.99
CA PRO A 471 -2.53 27.05 -16.69
C PRO A 471 -1.94 28.40 -16.26
N TYR A 472 -0.67 28.64 -16.60
CA TYR A 472 0.07 29.85 -16.24
C TYR A 472 -0.63 31.15 -16.65
N ASP A 473 -1.36 31.17 -17.77
CA ASP A 473 -2.07 32.34 -18.26
C ASP A 473 -3.53 32.45 -17.81
N GLY A 474 -4.02 31.46 -17.06
CA GLY A 474 -5.36 31.38 -16.49
C GLY A 474 -5.54 32.17 -15.18
N THR A 475 -6.74 32.04 -14.62
CA THR A 475 -7.05 32.40 -13.24
C THR A 475 -7.91 31.29 -12.63
N ASP A 476 -7.91 31.18 -11.30
CA ASP A 476 -8.81 30.27 -10.59
C ASP A 476 -10.24 30.83 -10.45
N THR A 477 -10.42 32.11 -10.77
CA THR A 477 -11.69 32.84 -10.77
C THR A 477 -12.49 32.76 -12.07
N THR A 478 -11.90 32.32 -13.18
CA THR A 478 -12.59 32.30 -14.50
C THR A 478 -12.22 31.09 -15.37
N ALA A 479 -13.23 30.45 -15.97
CA ALA A 479 -13.02 29.27 -16.83
C ALA A 479 -12.34 29.59 -18.19
N SER A 480 -12.37 30.85 -18.65
CA SER A 480 -12.01 31.25 -20.03
C SER A 480 -10.58 30.88 -20.47
N ARG A 481 -9.67 30.66 -19.52
CA ARG A 481 -8.29 30.18 -19.75
C ARG A 481 -7.90 29.02 -18.83
N ALA A 482 -8.82 28.55 -17.99
CA ALA A 482 -8.63 27.30 -17.28
C ALA A 482 -8.71 26.13 -18.27
N TYR A 483 -8.19 24.96 -17.89
CA TYR A 483 -8.21 23.74 -18.70
C TYR A 483 -9.21 22.75 -18.08
N PRO A 484 -10.37 22.49 -18.70
CA PRO A 484 -11.38 21.60 -18.12
C PRO A 484 -10.88 20.16 -18.01
N ILE A 485 -11.07 19.51 -16.85
CA ILE A 485 -10.67 18.11 -16.64
C ILE A 485 -11.37 17.17 -17.64
N LYS A 486 -12.62 17.48 -18.03
CA LYS A 486 -13.34 16.76 -19.10
C LYS A 486 -12.59 16.78 -20.44
N ASP A 487 -12.03 17.92 -20.83
CA ASP A 487 -11.30 18.07 -22.10
C ASP A 487 -9.94 17.36 -22.02
N PHE A 488 -9.33 17.35 -20.81
CA PHE A 488 -8.10 16.63 -20.51
C PHE A 488 -8.30 15.11 -20.58
N GLU A 489 -9.33 14.56 -19.94
CA GLU A 489 -9.71 13.14 -20.08
C GLU A 489 -10.06 12.78 -21.53
N ALA A 490 -10.72 13.68 -22.27
CA ALA A 490 -11.07 13.47 -23.67
C ALA A 490 -9.85 13.52 -24.62
N ALA A 491 -8.78 14.23 -24.27
CA ALA A 491 -7.49 14.18 -24.96
C ALA A 491 -6.77 12.86 -24.65
N LEU A 492 -6.61 12.52 -23.37
CA LEU A 492 -5.95 11.29 -22.92
C LEU A 492 -6.63 10.02 -23.45
N SER A 493 -7.97 9.99 -23.53
CA SER A 493 -8.72 8.84 -24.04
C SER A 493 -8.47 8.56 -25.53
N ARG A 494 -8.09 9.58 -26.32
CA ARG A 494 -7.76 9.44 -27.76
C ARG A 494 -6.37 8.84 -27.99
N LEU A 495 -5.52 8.81 -26.96
CA LEU A 495 -4.19 8.20 -27.04
C LEU A 495 -4.27 6.67 -27.12
N HIS A 496 -5.39 6.07 -26.68
CA HIS A 496 -5.59 4.62 -26.60
C HIS A 496 -4.45 3.87 -25.86
N ALA A 497 -3.85 4.53 -24.87
CA ALA A 497 -2.79 3.98 -24.03
C ALA A 497 -3.27 2.77 -23.22
N ARG A 498 -2.37 1.82 -22.95
CA ARG A 498 -2.63 0.63 -22.11
C ARG A 498 -2.94 1.01 -20.66
N GLN A 499 -2.34 2.08 -20.16
CA GLN A 499 -2.68 2.70 -18.88
C GLN A 499 -2.38 4.20 -18.95
N THR A 500 -3.26 5.02 -18.37
CA THR A 500 -3.02 6.44 -18.12
C THR A 500 -3.09 6.72 -16.62
N VAL A 501 -2.16 7.52 -16.10
CA VAL A 501 -2.11 7.94 -14.69
C VAL A 501 -1.97 9.46 -14.64
N PHE A 502 -2.80 10.12 -13.84
CA PHE A 502 -2.72 11.55 -13.56
C PHE A 502 -2.36 11.77 -12.09
N LEU A 503 -1.26 12.48 -11.82
CA LEU A 503 -0.78 12.82 -10.47
C LEU A 503 -0.92 14.33 -10.27
N PHE A 504 -1.55 14.77 -9.18
CA PHE A 504 -1.79 16.20 -8.90
C PHE A 504 -1.31 16.64 -7.52
N ASP A 505 -0.37 17.59 -7.45
CA ASP A 505 0.00 18.31 -6.20
C ASP A 505 -0.39 19.78 -6.28
N GLY A 506 -1.56 20.11 -5.74
CA GLY A 506 -2.05 21.47 -5.79
C GLY A 506 -3.09 21.79 -4.74
N ALA A 507 -3.33 23.08 -4.57
CA ALA A 507 -4.56 23.55 -3.97
C ALA A 507 -5.69 23.49 -5.00
N VAL A 508 -6.93 23.26 -4.54
CA VAL A 508 -8.12 23.50 -5.36
C VAL A 508 -9.00 24.54 -4.69
N SER A 509 -9.24 25.66 -5.38
CA SER A 509 -10.11 26.74 -4.93
C SER A 509 -11.49 26.64 -5.59
N ARG A 510 -12.43 27.47 -5.14
CA ARG A 510 -13.76 27.60 -5.77
C ARG A 510 -13.74 28.81 -6.71
N MET A 511 -14.26 28.62 -7.93
CA MET A 511 -14.36 29.65 -8.96
C MET A 511 -15.49 30.64 -8.62
N GLU A 512 -15.21 31.55 -7.68
CA GLU A 512 -16.19 32.49 -7.09
C GLU A 512 -16.14 33.90 -7.72
N PRO A 513 -17.28 34.40 -8.25
CA PRO A 513 -17.48 35.81 -8.55
C PRO A 513 -18.02 36.56 -7.31
N ASP A 514 -17.11 37.15 -6.54
CA ASP A 514 -17.32 38.20 -5.53
C ASP A 514 -18.42 37.96 -4.43
N SER A 515 -17.94 37.46 -3.29
CA SER A 515 -18.45 37.77 -1.93
C SER A 515 -19.94 37.58 -1.57
N ARG A 516 -20.68 36.63 -2.19
CA ARG A 516 -22.07 36.35 -1.71
C ARG A 516 -22.57 34.91 -1.63
N ALA A 517 -21.80 33.88 -2.00
CA ALA A 517 -22.27 32.48 -2.00
C ALA A 517 -21.93 31.65 -0.73
N LYS A 518 -22.36 32.09 0.47
CA LYS A 518 -22.18 31.32 1.72
C LYS A 518 -23.01 30.02 1.83
N THR A 519 -23.72 29.64 0.77
CA THR A 519 -24.75 28.58 0.76
C THR A 519 -24.42 27.37 -0.13
N ALA A 520 -23.31 27.38 -0.88
CA ALA A 520 -22.86 26.26 -1.71
C ALA A 520 -22.17 25.14 -0.89
N LEU A 521 -22.85 24.67 0.16
CA LEU A 521 -22.35 23.70 1.12
C LEU A 521 -22.52 22.26 0.58
N GLY A 522 -21.56 21.79 -0.22
CA GLY A 522 -21.48 20.37 -0.60
C GLY A 522 -20.79 20.05 -1.93
N THR A 523 -20.63 21.00 -2.85
CA THR A 523 -20.03 20.71 -4.17
C THR A 523 -18.53 20.42 -4.06
N LEU A 524 -18.14 19.17 -4.32
CA LEU A 524 -16.77 18.64 -4.39
C LEU A 524 -16.23 18.66 -5.84
N PRO A 525 -14.89 18.65 -6.04
CA PRO A 525 -14.28 18.52 -7.37
C PRO A 525 -14.58 17.17 -8.02
N GLN A 526 -15.09 17.19 -9.25
CA GLN A 526 -15.19 16.01 -10.11
C GLN A 526 -13.86 15.82 -10.86
N TRP A 527 -13.08 14.80 -10.50
CA TRP A 527 -11.78 14.50 -11.11
C TRP A 527 -11.84 13.48 -12.24
N ASN A 528 -12.77 12.53 -12.20
CA ASN A 528 -13.09 11.63 -13.31
C ASN A 528 -14.56 11.82 -13.74
N PRO A 529 -14.92 12.97 -14.35
CA PRO A 529 -16.28 13.25 -14.80
C PRO A 529 -16.73 12.41 -16.01
N THR A 530 -15.81 11.81 -16.78
CA THR A 530 -16.16 11.02 -17.97
C THR A 530 -16.32 9.52 -17.71
N GLY A 531 -15.88 9.02 -16.56
CA GLY A 531 -15.76 7.58 -16.31
C GLY A 531 -14.59 6.93 -17.05
N SER A 532 -13.53 7.68 -17.33
CA SER A 532 -12.37 7.18 -18.09
C SER A 532 -11.55 6.16 -17.28
N SER A 533 -10.76 5.34 -17.98
CA SER A 533 -9.77 4.43 -17.39
C SER A 533 -8.48 5.14 -16.91
N THR A 534 -8.48 6.47 -16.87
CA THR A 534 -7.39 7.26 -16.27
C THR A 534 -7.43 7.08 -14.76
N LEU A 535 -6.31 6.67 -14.15
CA LEU A 535 -6.18 6.66 -12.70
C LEU A 535 -5.73 8.04 -12.22
N HIS A 536 -6.61 8.78 -11.57
CA HIS A 536 -6.31 10.07 -10.96
C HIS A 536 -5.87 9.86 -9.51
N VAL A 537 -4.65 10.28 -9.16
CA VAL A 537 -4.10 10.30 -7.81
C VAL A 537 -3.88 11.77 -7.42
N ILE A 538 -4.83 12.29 -6.65
CA ILE A 538 -4.94 13.72 -6.33
C ILE A 538 -4.46 13.95 -4.90
N GLY A 539 -3.51 14.87 -4.69
CA GLY A 539 -2.94 15.15 -3.37
C GLY A 539 -3.89 15.77 -2.34
N THR A 540 -5.10 16.18 -2.73
CA THR A 540 -6.17 16.66 -1.83
C THR A 540 -7.54 16.11 -2.23
N SER A 541 -8.29 15.59 -1.26
CA SER A 541 -9.63 15.00 -1.46
C SER A 541 -10.78 16.02 -1.57
N GLY A 542 -10.48 17.31 -1.68
CA GLY A 542 -11.50 18.36 -1.76
C GLY A 542 -10.94 19.78 -1.91
N ILE A 543 -11.84 20.76 -1.78
CA ILE A 543 -11.50 22.20 -1.83
C ILE A 543 -10.67 22.57 -0.61
N GLY A 544 -9.46 23.10 -0.84
CA GLY A 544 -8.45 23.33 0.19
C GLY A 544 -7.06 23.51 -0.41
N GLN A 545 -6.08 23.76 0.46
CA GLN A 545 -4.67 23.86 0.08
C GLN A 545 -4.02 22.47 0.11
N GLY A 546 -3.33 22.09 -0.97
CA GLY A 546 -2.24 21.12 -0.85
C GLY A 546 -1.10 21.79 -0.07
N LEU A 547 -0.53 21.14 0.93
CA LEU A 547 0.47 21.76 1.78
C LEU A 547 1.80 21.91 1.04
N GLU A 548 2.51 23.01 1.31
CA GLU A 548 3.92 23.18 0.91
C GLU A 548 4.79 22.98 2.14
N ASP A 549 5.92 22.30 1.97
CA ASP A 549 6.88 22.04 3.02
C ASP A 549 8.12 22.91 2.83
N ASP A 550 8.20 24.03 3.58
CA ASP A 550 9.36 24.93 3.56
C ASP A 550 10.66 24.31 4.09
N GLN A 551 10.60 23.18 4.82
CA GLN A 551 11.79 22.47 5.31
C GLN A 551 12.40 21.60 4.20
N HIS A 552 11.56 20.83 3.51
CA HIS A 552 11.97 19.92 2.43
C HIS A 552 11.82 20.53 1.03
N ARG A 553 11.43 21.80 0.94
CA ARG A 553 11.33 22.61 -0.29
C ARG A 553 10.49 22.01 -1.42
N HIS A 554 9.43 21.28 -1.05
CA HIS A 554 8.53 20.59 -1.97
C HIS A 554 7.06 20.78 -1.60
N GLY A 555 6.14 20.54 -2.53
CA GLY A 555 4.77 20.17 -2.20
C GLY A 555 4.75 18.90 -1.34
N LEU A 556 3.92 18.85 -0.29
CA LEU A 556 3.94 17.75 0.69
C LEU A 556 3.57 16.40 0.06
N PHE A 557 2.69 16.39 -0.96
CA PHE A 557 2.40 15.17 -1.71
C PHE A 557 3.59 14.76 -2.58
N THR A 558 4.26 15.73 -3.21
CA THR A 558 5.44 15.50 -4.05
C THR A 558 6.62 14.97 -3.25
N TYR A 559 6.91 15.52 -2.07
CA TYR A 559 7.96 15.01 -1.17
C TYR A 559 7.76 13.51 -0.89
N TYR A 560 6.55 13.10 -0.51
CA TYR A 560 6.24 11.68 -0.29
C TYR A 560 6.10 10.87 -1.58
N LEU A 561 5.85 11.48 -2.74
CA LEU A 561 5.92 10.81 -4.04
C LEU A 561 7.37 10.48 -4.40
N LEU A 562 8.31 11.40 -4.21
CA LEU A 562 9.74 11.15 -4.45
C LEU A 562 10.27 10.07 -3.50
N ARG A 563 9.91 10.12 -2.20
CA ARG A 563 10.21 9.05 -1.22
C ARG A 563 9.60 7.69 -1.59
N ALA A 564 8.35 7.67 -2.07
CA ALA A 564 7.71 6.45 -2.58
C ALA A 564 8.49 5.87 -3.76
N LEU A 565 8.79 6.69 -4.77
CA LEU A 565 9.51 6.31 -5.98
C LEU A 565 10.98 5.90 -5.72
N ARG A 566 11.62 6.44 -4.67
CA ARG A 566 12.96 6.07 -4.19
C ARG A 566 13.01 4.63 -3.65
N GLY A 567 11.92 4.12 -3.09
CA GLY A 567 11.82 2.73 -2.64
C GLY A 567 10.97 2.51 -1.38
N GLU A 568 10.60 3.54 -0.62
CA GLU A 568 9.87 3.33 0.65
C GLU A 568 8.44 2.80 0.49
N ALA A 569 7.90 2.88 -0.72
CA ALA A 569 6.62 2.27 -1.06
C ALA A 569 6.74 0.76 -1.36
N ASP A 570 7.94 0.21 -1.60
CA ASP A 570 8.14 -1.24 -1.79
C ASP A 570 7.88 -2.01 -0.48
N THR A 571 6.60 -2.35 -0.27
CA THR A 571 6.11 -3.02 0.95
C THR A 571 6.47 -4.49 0.98
N ASN A 572 6.64 -5.09 -0.20
CA ASN A 572 6.89 -6.51 -0.37
C ASN A 572 8.40 -6.84 -0.52
N ARG A 573 9.23 -5.81 -0.68
CA ARG A 573 10.70 -5.82 -0.80
C ARG A 573 11.23 -6.55 -2.04
N ASN A 574 10.49 -6.54 -3.16
CA ASN A 574 10.96 -7.13 -4.42
C ASN A 574 11.91 -6.21 -5.21
N GLY A 575 12.09 -4.95 -4.80
CA GLY A 575 12.96 -3.95 -5.43
C GLY A 575 12.22 -3.02 -6.42
N ASP A 576 10.93 -3.26 -6.65
CA ASP A 576 10.07 -2.55 -7.59
C ASP A 576 9.02 -1.76 -6.81
N VAL A 577 8.82 -0.49 -7.17
CA VAL A 577 7.73 0.31 -6.62
C VAL A 577 6.55 0.24 -7.58
N THR A 578 5.49 -0.44 -7.18
CA THR A 578 4.26 -0.53 -7.97
C THR A 578 3.32 0.66 -7.72
N LEU A 579 2.41 0.94 -8.65
CA LEU A 579 1.44 2.03 -8.54
C LEU A 579 0.48 1.84 -7.35
N GLY A 580 0.05 0.61 -7.08
CA GLY A 580 -0.79 0.30 -5.92
C GLY A 580 -0.05 0.56 -4.59
N GLU A 581 1.24 0.24 -4.55
CA GLU A 581 2.12 0.51 -3.42
C GLU A 581 2.37 2.01 -3.21
N ALA A 582 2.72 2.75 -4.26
CA ALA A 582 2.90 4.20 -4.20
C ALA A 582 1.61 4.91 -3.74
N VAL A 583 0.45 4.50 -4.26
CA VAL A 583 -0.87 4.99 -3.81
C VAL A 583 -1.13 4.71 -2.33
N THR A 584 -0.80 3.50 -1.86
CA THR A 584 -0.98 3.09 -0.46
C THR A 584 -0.06 3.90 0.47
N TYR A 585 1.22 4.02 0.11
CA TYR A 585 2.22 4.81 0.84
C TYR A 585 1.80 6.29 0.93
N LEU A 586 1.43 6.91 -0.19
CA LEU A 586 0.98 8.32 -0.23
C LEU A 586 -0.23 8.55 0.66
N SER A 587 -1.24 7.68 0.57
CA SER A 587 -2.48 7.78 1.35
C SER A 587 -2.23 7.73 2.87
N GLN A 588 -1.23 6.96 3.30
CA GLN A 588 -0.78 6.86 4.69
C GLN A 588 0.11 8.05 5.10
N LYS A 589 1.26 8.22 4.43
CA LYS A 589 2.36 9.10 4.88
C LYS A 589 2.04 10.58 4.71
N VAL A 590 1.35 11.03 3.64
CA VAL A 590 0.93 12.43 3.48
C VAL A 590 -0.06 12.85 4.58
N ARG A 591 -1.02 11.95 4.90
CA ARG A 591 -2.03 12.16 5.94
C ARG A 591 -1.43 12.18 7.35
N TRP A 592 -0.44 11.32 7.60
CA TRP A 592 0.32 11.31 8.85
C TRP A 592 1.17 12.58 8.99
N ALA A 593 1.96 12.94 7.98
CA ALA A 593 2.88 14.07 8.02
C ALA A 593 2.16 15.42 8.15
N SER A 594 1.05 15.62 7.42
CA SER A 594 0.25 16.85 7.52
C SER A 594 -0.25 17.09 8.95
N LYS A 595 -0.65 16.02 9.66
CA LYS A 595 -1.08 16.11 11.06
C LYS A 595 0.09 16.34 12.00
N THR A 596 1.11 15.47 11.92
CA THR A 596 2.24 15.43 12.85
C THR A 596 3.09 16.70 12.78
N TYR A 597 3.35 17.24 11.57
CA TYR A 597 4.30 18.33 11.37
C TYR A 597 3.67 19.67 10.96
N ARG A 598 2.40 19.68 10.53
CA ARG A 598 1.71 20.90 10.04
C ARG A 598 0.35 21.15 10.72
N ASN A 599 -0.06 20.30 11.67
CA ASN A 599 -1.35 20.34 12.39
C ASN A 599 -2.58 20.56 11.48
N GLN A 600 -2.54 19.96 10.29
CA GLN A 600 -3.57 20.05 9.25
C GLN A 600 -3.87 18.65 8.71
N GLU A 601 -4.96 18.46 7.98
CA GLU A 601 -5.25 17.16 7.35
C GLU A 601 -5.31 17.30 5.83
N GLN A 602 -4.22 16.89 5.18
CA GLN A 602 -4.18 16.64 3.74
C GLN A 602 -4.40 15.14 3.52
N ARG A 603 -5.44 14.77 2.77
CA ARG A 603 -5.69 13.38 2.36
C ARG A 603 -5.60 13.29 0.84
N PRO A 604 -4.75 12.43 0.29
CA PRO A 604 -4.86 12.05 -1.11
C PRO A 604 -6.22 11.39 -1.43
N LEU A 605 -6.60 11.43 -2.70
CA LEU A 605 -7.80 10.83 -3.28
C LEU A 605 -7.40 10.04 -4.53
N VAL A 606 -8.03 8.88 -4.75
CA VAL A 606 -7.82 8.05 -5.93
C VAL A 606 -9.15 7.86 -6.65
N ALA A 607 -9.19 8.13 -7.96
CA ALA A 607 -10.39 8.02 -8.79
C ALA A 607 -10.06 7.43 -10.18
N PRO A 608 -10.65 6.28 -10.59
CA PRO A 608 -11.46 5.37 -9.77
C PRO A 608 -10.66 4.78 -8.59
N THR A 609 -11.34 4.22 -7.60
CA THR A 609 -10.71 3.48 -6.50
C THR A 609 -10.00 2.24 -7.03
N ILE A 610 -8.75 2.02 -6.61
CA ILE A 610 -7.91 0.90 -7.06
C ILE A 610 -7.84 -0.21 -6.01
N SER A 611 -8.00 -1.45 -6.45
CA SER A 611 -7.81 -2.68 -5.67
C SER A 611 -6.37 -3.21 -5.83
N PRO A 612 -5.78 -3.88 -4.82
CA PRO A 612 -4.54 -4.65 -5.00
C PRO A 612 -4.61 -5.73 -6.09
N THR A 613 -5.83 -6.12 -6.52
CA THR A 613 -6.06 -7.08 -7.60
C THR A 613 -6.13 -6.46 -9.00
N ASP A 614 -6.15 -5.13 -9.12
CA ASP A 614 -6.31 -4.48 -10.42
C ASP A 614 -5.01 -4.54 -11.23
N PRO A 615 -5.05 -4.82 -12.55
CA PRO A 615 -3.85 -4.83 -13.39
C PRO A 615 -3.05 -3.51 -13.37
N SER A 616 -3.74 -2.40 -13.12
CA SER A 616 -3.16 -1.07 -12.94
C SER A 616 -2.31 -0.97 -11.66
N ALA A 617 -2.65 -1.70 -10.59
CA ALA A 617 -1.92 -1.66 -9.32
C ALA A 617 -0.52 -2.23 -9.46
N ALA A 618 -0.38 -3.29 -10.27
CA ALA A 618 0.88 -3.96 -10.60
C ALA A 618 1.74 -3.20 -11.65
N LEU A 619 1.37 -1.97 -12.03
CA LEU A 619 2.23 -1.12 -12.87
C LEU A 619 3.46 -0.71 -12.07
N ILE A 620 4.64 -1.22 -12.43
CA ILE A 620 5.92 -0.75 -11.88
C ILE A 620 6.18 0.69 -12.34
N LEU A 621 6.34 1.61 -11.40
CA LEU A 621 6.69 3.01 -11.64
C LEU A 621 8.21 3.20 -11.67
N THR A 622 8.91 2.58 -10.71
CA THR A 622 10.37 2.65 -10.54
C THR A 622 10.93 1.33 -10.04
N LYS A 623 12.25 1.15 -10.16
CA LYS A 623 13.02 0.15 -9.39
C LYS A 623 14.06 0.86 -8.53
N GLN A 624 14.36 0.30 -7.35
CA GLN A 624 15.46 0.77 -6.49
C GLN A 624 16.80 0.61 -7.23
N ALA A 625 17.73 1.55 -6.99
CA ALA A 625 19.11 1.36 -7.41
C ALA A 625 19.77 0.29 -6.52
N ALA A 626 20.57 -0.60 -7.14
CA ALA A 626 21.18 -1.71 -6.43
C ALA A 626 22.59 -2.03 -6.96
N ILE A 627 23.54 -2.26 -6.05
CA ILE A 627 24.83 -2.87 -6.40
C ILE A 627 24.59 -4.37 -6.55
N GLN A 628 24.84 -4.93 -7.73
CA GLN A 628 24.66 -6.36 -7.99
C GLN A 628 25.94 -7.15 -7.69
N GLY A 629 25.78 -8.37 -7.17
CA GLY A 629 26.90 -9.28 -6.92
C GLY A 629 27.51 -9.81 -8.21
N THR A 630 28.82 -9.67 -8.35
CA THR A 630 29.60 -10.38 -9.39
C THR A 630 30.05 -11.72 -8.83
N GLU A 631 29.98 -12.80 -9.62
CA GLU A 631 30.56 -14.09 -9.22
C GLU A 631 32.06 -13.93 -8.93
N ALA A 632 32.51 -14.48 -7.80
CA ALA A 632 33.93 -14.48 -7.45
C ALA A 632 34.71 -15.43 -8.39
N HIS A 633 35.87 -14.98 -8.87
CA HIS A 633 36.80 -15.72 -9.74
C HIS A 633 37.98 -16.31 -8.96
#